data_AF-A0A353WGT4-F1
#
_entry.id   AF-A0A353WGT4-F1
#
_cell.length_a   1.000
_cell.length_b   1.000
_cell.length_c   1.000
_cell.angle_alpha   90.00
_cell.angle_beta   90.00
_cell.angle_gamma   90.00
#
_symmetry.space_group_name_H-M   'P 1'
#
loop_
_entity.id
_entity.type
_entity.pdbx_description
1 polymer ?
#
loop_
_entity_poly.entity_id
_entity_poly.type
_entity_poly.pdbx_seq_one_letter_code
_entity_poly.pdbx_strand_id
1 'polypeptide(L)'
;ARRVIWNGPVGVIEIPDFEEGNRSIAQAVASTEASTMVGGYDTANAIYKYGKADYINVVSTGAESFIFALQAKDIPAIKVLEK
;
A
#
# COMPACT_ATOMS: atom_id res chain seq x y z
N ALA A 1 -7.78 -6.30 13.22
CA ALA A 1 -8.51 -5.30 12.41
C ALA A 1 -9.41 -6.03 11.41
N ARG A 2 -10.44 -5.38 10.85
CA ARG A 2 -11.23 -5.98 9.74
C ARG A 2 -10.66 -5.63 8.36
N ARG A 3 -10.05 -4.45 8.24
CA ARG A 3 -9.38 -3.95 7.04
C ARG A 3 -8.08 -3.26 7.43
N VAL A 4 -7.06 -3.39 6.59
CA VAL A 4 -5.76 -2.74 6.73
C VAL A 4 -5.47 -1.99 5.44
N ILE A 5 -5.15 -0.70 5.59
CA ILE A 5 -4.66 0.14 4.50
C ILE A 5 -3.24 0.55 4.89
N TRP A 6 -2.26 0.29 4.02
CA TRP A 6 -0.87 0.69 4.23
C TRP A 6 -0.39 1.57 3.08
N ASN A 7 0.01 2.79 3.40
CA ASN A 7 0.58 3.76 2.47
C ASN A 7 1.72 4.52 3.13
N GLY A 8 2.91 4.41 2.54
CA GLY A 8 4.15 5.02 3.03
C GLY A 8 5.03 4.00 3.79
N PRO A 9 6.35 3.96 3.51
CA PRO A 9 7.29 3.16 4.28
C PRO A 9 7.45 3.71 5.71
N VAL A 10 7.99 2.88 6.60
CA VAL A 10 8.48 3.31 7.91
C VAL A 10 10.01 3.37 7.89
N GLY A 11 10.60 4.53 8.18
CA GLY A 11 12.04 4.74 8.04
C GLY A 11 12.48 5.03 6.60
N VAL A 12 13.80 5.01 6.37
CA VAL A 12 14.42 5.36 5.09
C VAL A 12 14.68 4.07 4.30
N ILE A 13 13.73 3.68 3.45
CA ILE A 13 13.73 2.37 2.78
C ILE A 13 14.89 2.18 1.79
N GLU A 14 15.46 3.28 1.31
CA GLU A 14 16.60 3.31 0.39
C GLU A 14 17.92 2.92 1.06
N ILE A 15 17.98 3.00 2.40
CA ILE A 15 19.16 2.66 3.19
C ILE A 15 18.91 1.29 3.85
N PRO A 16 19.70 0.25 3.52
CA PRO A 16 19.48 -1.11 4.02
C PRO A 16 19.38 -1.21 5.55
N ASP A 17 20.16 -0.42 6.29
CA ASP A 17 20.16 -0.44 7.75
C ASP A 17 18.82 -0.02 8.38
N PHE A 18 17.95 0.65 7.61
CA PHE A 18 16.63 1.10 8.06
C PHE A 18 15.48 0.30 7.43
N GLU A 19 15.75 -0.81 6.74
CA GLU A 19 14.72 -1.57 6.02
C GLU A 19 13.86 -2.48 6.90
N GLU A 20 14.36 -2.88 8.08
CA GLU A 20 13.77 -3.95 8.90
C GLU A 20 12.34 -3.61 9.38
N GLY A 21 12.08 -2.34 9.67
CA GLY A 21 10.74 -1.87 10.01
C GLY A 21 9.73 -2.13 8.89
N ASN A 22 10.12 -1.86 7.63
CA ASN A 22 9.27 -2.13 6.47
C ASN A 22 9.04 -3.62 6.26
N ARG A 23 10.08 -4.44 6.45
CA ARG A 23 9.98 -5.90 6.34
C ARG A 23 9.02 -6.47 7.38
N SER A 24 9.15 -6.00 8.63
CA SER A 24 8.28 -6.41 9.73
C SER A 24 6.81 -6.04 9.47
N ILE A 25 6.54 -4.82 8.99
CA ILE A 25 5.17 -4.41 8.63
C ILE A 25 4.65 -5.24 7.45
N ALA A 26 5.44 -5.42 6.39
CA ALA A 26 5.06 -6.23 5.24
C ALA A 26 4.69 -7.67 5.66
N GLN A 27 5.46 -8.27 6.57
CA GLN A 27 5.14 -9.58 7.12
C GLN A 27 3.84 -9.58 7.94
N ALA A 28 3.64 -8.57 8.80
CA ALA A 28 2.43 -8.47 9.60
C ALA A 28 1.17 -8.27 8.75
N VAL A 29 1.25 -7.44 7.71
CA VAL A 29 0.16 -7.21 6.75
C VAL A 29 -0.11 -8.45 5.90
N ALA A 30 0.93 -9.19 5.49
CA ALA A 30 0.77 -10.43 4.74
C ALA A 30 0.18 -11.59 5.59
N SER A 31 0.34 -11.56 6.91
CA SER A 31 -0.12 -12.62 7.81
C SER A 31 -1.47 -12.35 8.48
N THR A 32 -2.12 -11.21 8.23
CA THR A 32 -3.42 -10.91 8.83
C THR A 32 -4.58 -11.56 8.06
N GLU A 33 -5.64 -11.93 8.77
CA GLU A 33 -6.93 -12.33 8.17
C GLU A 33 -7.79 -11.12 7.72
N ALA A 34 -7.33 -9.90 7.98
CA ALA A 34 -8.02 -8.69 7.53
C ALA A 34 -7.93 -8.53 6.01
N SER A 35 -8.90 -7.83 5.40
CA SER A 35 -8.74 -7.42 4.01
C SER A 35 -7.66 -6.32 3.91
N THR A 36 -6.67 -6.51 3.04
CA THR A 36 -5.49 -5.66 2.92
C THR A 36 -5.47 -4.87 1.61
N MET A 37 -5.08 -3.60 1.72
CA MET A 37 -4.84 -2.72 0.59
C MET A 37 -3.53 -1.96 0.81
N VAL A 38 -2.60 -2.08 -0.11
CA VAL A 38 -1.32 -1.38 -0.08
C VAL A 38 -1.27 -0.39 -1.23
N GLY A 39 -0.78 0.82 -0.99
CA GLY A 39 -0.61 1.82 -2.04
C GLY A 39 0.58 2.73 -1.78
N GLY A 40 0.99 3.49 -2.79
CA GLY A 40 2.22 4.29 -2.77
C GLY A 40 3.40 3.51 -3.33
N TYR A 41 4.26 4.20 -4.09
CA TYR A 41 5.32 3.58 -4.89
C TYR A 41 6.28 2.75 -4.04
N ASP A 42 6.85 3.34 -2.99
CA ASP A 42 7.84 2.65 -2.16
C ASP A 42 7.24 1.49 -1.36
N THR A 43 6.01 1.65 -0.88
CA THR A 43 5.31 0.60 -0.12
C THR A 43 4.92 -0.57 -1.01
N ALA A 44 4.45 -0.31 -2.23
CA ALA A 44 4.18 -1.36 -3.21
C ALA A 44 5.48 -2.10 -3.56
N ASN A 45 6.57 -1.38 -3.82
CA ASN A 45 7.88 -1.98 -4.09
C ASN A 45 8.39 -2.81 -2.91
N ALA A 46 8.16 -2.38 -1.66
CA ALA A 46 8.52 -3.14 -0.47
C ALA A 46 7.81 -4.50 -0.43
N ILE A 47 6.51 -4.55 -0.74
CA ILE A 47 5.75 -5.79 -0.80
C ILE A 47 6.33 -6.77 -1.84
N TYR A 48 6.70 -6.27 -3.01
CA TYR A 48 7.35 -7.09 -4.05
C TYR A 48 8.76 -7.53 -3.62
N LYS A 49 9.58 -6.61 -3.10
CA LYS A 49 10.94 -6.87 -2.61
C LYS A 49 10.97 -7.98 -1.56
N TYR A 50 9.98 -8.04 -0.68
CA TYR A 50 9.91 -9.03 0.40
C TYR A 50 9.09 -10.28 0.03
N GLY A 51 8.68 -10.43 -1.24
CA GLY A 51 7.95 -11.61 -1.72
C GLY A 51 6.59 -11.81 -1.07
N LYS A 52 5.88 -10.71 -0.76
CA LYS A 52 4.59 -10.73 -0.05
C LYS A 52 3.38 -10.41 -0.94
N ALA A 53 3.59 -10.11 -2.22
CA ALA A 53 2.53 -9.66 -3.13
C ALA A 53 1.32 -10.61 -3.18
N ASP A 54 1.55 -11.93 -3.22
CA ASP A 54 0.48 -12.95 -3.29
C ASP A 54 -0.42 -12.99 -2.05
N TYR A 55 0.01 -12.37 -0.95
CA TYR A 55 -0.70 -12.34 0.33
C TYR A 55 -1.43 -11.01 0.57
N ILE A 56 -1.39 -10.08 -0.40
CA ILE A 56 -2.05 -8.79 -0.32
C ILE A 56 -3.28 -8.79 -1.23
N ASN A 57 -4.44 -8.35 -0.74
CA ASN A 57 -5.66 -8.41 -1.57
C ASN A 57 -5.66 -7.36 -2.69
N VAL A 58 -5.14 -6.16 -2.45
CA VAL A 58 -5.00 -5.11 -3.46
C VAL A 58 -3.66 -4.38 -3.31
N VAL A 59 -2.88 -4.34 -4.38
CA VAL A 59 -1.70 -3.46 -4.50
C VAL A 59 -2.03 -2.36 -5.51
N SER A 60 -2.22 -1.13 -5.02
CA SER A 60 -2.55 0.03 -5.84
C SER A 60 -1.32 0.63 -6.50
N THR A 61 -1.39 0.81 -7.82
CA THR A 61 -0.39 1.52 -8.63
C THR A 61 -0.69 3.01 -8.77
N GLY A 62 -1.79 3.49 -8.17
CA GLY A 62 -2.32 4.84 -8.40
C GLY A 62 -1.52 6.00 -7.80
N ALA A 63 -0.40 5.74 -7.10
CA ALA A 63 0.41 6.77 -6.42
C ALA A 63 -0.47 7.83 -5.70
N GLU A 64 -0.39 9.10 -6.09
CA GLU A 64 -1.20 10.21 -5.54
C GLU A 64 -2.72 10.00 -5.69
N SER A 65 -3.18 9.39 -6.79
CA SER A 65 -4.62 9.14 -7.00
C SER A 65 -5.20 8.17 -5.97
N PHE A 66 -4.37 7.28 -5.41
CA PHE A 66 -4.76 6.42 -4.29
C PHE A 66 -5.11 7.25 -3.06
N ILE A 67 -4.30 8.27 -2.73
CA ILE A 67 -4.54 9.15 -1.60
C ILE A 67 -5.76 10.04 -1.83
N PHE A 68 -5.94 10.56 -3.05
CA PHE A 68 -7.14 11.33 -3.37
C PHE A 68 -8.42 10.50 -3.24
N ALA A 69 -8.38 9.24 -3.67
CA ALA A 69 -9.50 8.32 -3.45
C ALA A 69 -9.80 8.10 -1.97
N LEU A 70 -8.76 7.90 -1.13
CA LEU A 70 -8.92 7.74 0.32
C LEU A 70 -9.43 9.01 1.02
N GLN A 71 -9.09 10.18 0.50
CA GLN A 71 -9.57 11.47 0.99
C GLN A 71 -11.02 11.79 0.56
N ALA A 72 -11.69 10.86 -0.14
CA ALA A 72 -12.99 11.07 -0.76
C ALA A 72 -13.02 12.34 -1.65
N LYS A 73 -11.85 12.69 -2.22
CA LYS A 73 -11.77 13.77 -3.20
C LYS A 73 -12.23 13.26 -4.54
N ASP A 74 -12.87 14.17 -5.26
CA ASP A 74 -13.29 13.92 -6.61
C ASP A 74 -12.09 13.69 -7.52
N ILE A 75 -12.05 12.52 -8.17
CA ILE A 75 -11.07 12.21 -9.21
C ILE A 75 -11.74 12.55 -10.54
N PRO A 76 -11.30 13.61 -11.27
CA PRO A 76 -11.98 14.08 -12.49
C PRO A 76 -12.16 12.98 -13.54
N ALA A 77 -11.15 12.11 -13.69
CA ALA A 77 -11.20 10.99 -14.63
C ALA A 77 -12.29 9.96 -14.27
N ILE A 78 -12.54 9.71 -12.98
CA ILE A 78 -13.60 8.80 -12.53
C ILE A 78 -14.97 9.45 -12.71
N LYS A 79 -15.10 10.74 -12.36
CA LYS A 79 -16.35 11.49 -12.52
C LYS A 79 -16.90 11.50 -13.93
N VAL A 80 -16.05 11.56 -14.95
CA VAL A 80 -16.49 11.54 -16.36
C VAL A 80 -17.05 10.16 -16.76
N LEU A 81 -16.69 9.10 -16.03
CA LEU A 81 -17.15 7.74 -16.27
C LEU A 81 -18.41 7.38 -15.45
N GLU A 82 -18.61 8.05 -14.31
CA GLU A 82 -19.81 7.92 -13.47
C GLU A 82 -20.96 8.76 -14.08
N LYS A 83 -21.93 8.06 -14.69
CA LYS A 83 -23.16 8.67 -15.23
C LYS A 83 -24.29 8.65 -14.21
#